data_AF-A0AAD7Z079-F1
#
_entry.id   AF-A0AAD7Z079-F1
#
_cell.length_a   1.000
_cell.length_b   1.000
_cell.length_c   1.000
_cell.angle_alpha   90.00
_cell.angle_beta   90.00
_cell.angle_gamma   90.00
#
_symmetry.space_group_name_H-M   'P 1'
#
loop_
_entity.id
_entity.type
_entity.pdbx_description
1 polymer ?
#
loop_
_entity_poly.entity_id
_entity_poly.type
_entity_poly.pdbx_seq_one_letter_code
_entity_poly.pdbx_strand_id
1 'polypeptide(L)'
;MNPQAIKCHKCRHILFDDTCIQDSSLTCDPKKCESYDIKRFIYVSEDKVPAWIKEKIENEDWTKGKLHCQKCNNRIGSFDYISGRKCNCGSSVIPPIHLVTSQIDRPMQIQNIIR
;
A
#
# COMPACT_ATOMS: atom_id res chain seq x y z
N MET A 1 -8.94 11.68 17.68
CA MET A 1 -7.68 11.43 16.94
C MET A 1 -7.69 9.96 16.55
N ASN A 2 -7.61 9.64 15.25
CA ASN A 2 -7.71 8.26 14.77
C ASN A 2 -6.36 7.53 15.04
N PRO A 3 -6.29 6.54 15.95
CA PRO A 3 -5.03 5.90 16.34
C PRO A 3 -4.43 5.02 15.24
N GLN A 4 -5.08 4.94 14.08
CA GLN A 4 -4.81 3.99 13.01
C GLN A 4 -4.43 4.63 11.66
N ALA A 5 -3.93 5.88 11.66
CA ALA A 5 -3.56 6.57 10.42
C ALA A 5 -2.14 6.25 9.93
N ILE A 6 -1.99 5.91 8.64
CA ILE A 6 -0.70 5.90 7.94
C ILE A 6 -0.27 7.33 7.67
N LYS A 7 0.99 7.63 7.97
CA LYS A 7 1.58 8.97 7.78
C LYS A 7 2.78 8.92 6.85
N CYS A 8 3.08 10.03 6.20
CA CYS A 8 4.34 10.19 5.48
C CYS A 8 5.51 10.23 6.48
N HIS A 9 6.54 9.41 6.26
CA HIS A 9 7.70 9.36 7.15
C HIS A 9 8.43 10.72 7.27
N LYS A 10 8.49 11.46 6.16
CA LYS A 10 9.21 12.74 6.08
C LYS A 10 8.51 13.89 6.81
N CYS A 11 7.19 14.04 6.63
CA CYS A 11 6.46 15.22 7.11
C CYS A 11 5.31 14.91 8.09
N ARG A 12 5.10 13.64 8.41
CA ARG A 12 4.05 13.11 9.28
C ARG A 12 2.61 13.48 8.87
N HIS A 13 2.43 14.00 7.65
CA HIS A 13 1.11 14.22 7.07
C HIS A 13 0.36 12.90 6.96
N ILE A 14 -0.90 12.90 7.35
CA ILE A 14 -1.77 11.73 7.26
C ILE A 14 -2.04 11.45 5.79
N LEU A 15 -1.74 10.24 5.35
CA LEU A 15 -1.96 9.80 3.98
C LEU A 15 -3.33 9.15 3.84
N PHE A 16 -3.69 8.26 4.78
CA PHE A 16 -4.97 7.56 4.87
C PHE A 16 -5.02 6.66 6.12
N ASP A 17 -6.17 6.06 6.41
CA ASP A 17 -6.36 5.14 7.55
C ASP A 17 -5.93 3.69 7.23
N ASP A 18 -5.51 2.91 8.23
CA ASP A 18 -4.94 1.57 8.06
C ASP A 18 -5.93 0.50 7.56
N THR A 19 -7.23 0.81 7.53
CA THR A 19 -8.29 -0.08 7.04
C THR A 19 -8.06 -0.48 5.58
N CYS A 20 -7.31 0.34 4.83
CA CYS A 20 -6.89 0.11 3.46
C CYS A 20 -5.83 -1.00 3.28
N ILE A 21 -5.12 -1.38 4.36
CA ILE A 21 -3.96 -2.30 4.30
C ILE A 21 -4.35 -3.77 4.50
N GLN A 22 -5.63 -4.10 4.71
CA GLN A 22 -5.97 -5.45 5.15
C GLN A 22 -5.61 -6.53 4.12
N ASP A 23 -4.71 -7.43 4.56
CA ASP A 23 -4.18 -8.62 3.87
C ASP A 23 -5.24 -9.57 3.29
N SER A 24 -6.50 -9.47 3.74
CA SER A 24 -7.54 -10.50 3.56
C SER A 24 -8.10 -10.64 2.15
N SER A 25 -7.87 -9.67 1.26
CA SER A 25 -8.39 -9.72 -0.12
C SER A 25 -7.39 -10.31 -1.12
N LEU A 26 -6.21 -10.75 -0.66
CA LEU A 26 -5.20 -11.29 -1.55
C LEU A 26 -5.43 -12.79 -1.75
N THR A 27 -5.60 -13.18 -3.00
CA THR A 27 -5.77 -14.58 -3.45
C THR A 27 -4.51 -15.43 -3.24
N CYS A 28 -3.41 -14.81 -2.81
CA CYS A 28 -2.18 -15.47 -2.37
C CYS A 28 -1.71 -14.84 -1.06
N ASP A 29 -1.37 -15.68 -0.08
CA ASP A 29 -0.84 -15.24 1.23
C ASP A 29 0.54 -14.56 1.05
N PRO A 30 0.65 -13.23 1.23
CA PRO A 30 1.90 -12.50 1.02
C PRO A 30 2.99 -12.89 2.02
N LYS A 31 2.62 -13.49 3.16
CA LYS A 31 3.58 -13.95 4.17
C LYS A 31 4.23 -15.28 3.77
N LYS A 32 3.65 -15.99 2.78
CA LYS A 32 4.12 -17.29 2.31
C LYS A 32 4.58 -17.30 0.85
N CYS A 33 4.16 -16.34 0.00
CA CYS A 33 4.65 -16.23 -1.39
C CYS A 33 5.90 -15.33 -1.47
N GLU A 34 7.02 -15.89 -1.92
CA GLU A 34 8.29 -15.17 -2.14
C GLU A 34 8.22 -14.08 -3.22
N SER A 35 7.16 -14.06 -4.03
CA SER A 35 6.96 -12.99 -5.02
C SER A 35 6.59 -11.65 -4.37
N TYR A 36 6.10 -11.67 -3.13
CA TYR A 36 5.82 -10.47 -2.35
C TYR A 36 7.04 -10.06 -1.54
N ASP A 37 7.55 -8.85 -1.77
CA ASP A 37 8.57 -8.25 -0.91
C ASP A 37 7.89 -7.45 0.20
N ILE A 38 7.23 -8.17 1.13
CA ILE A 38 6.49 -7.58 2.25
C ILE A 38 7.37 -6.81 3.25
N LYS A 39 8.70 -6.98 3.16
CA LYS A 39 9.66 -6.22 3.98
C LYS A 39 9.80 -4.79 3.46
N ARG A 40 9.85 -4.63 2.14
CA ARG A 40 10.02 -3.32 1.50
C ARG A 40 8.70 -2.67 1.12
N PHE A 41 7.67 -3.45 0.84
CA PHE A 41 6.43 -2.95 0.30
C PHE A 41 5.20 -3.34 1.10
N ILE A 42 4.20 -2.46 1.03
CA ILE A 42 2.83 -2.71 1.42
C ILE A 42 2.03 -2.76 0.16
N TYR A 43 1.36 -3.87 -0.10
CA TYR A 43 0.45 -3.98 -1.23
C TYR A 43 -0.93 -3.49 -0.82
N VAL A 44 -1.56 -2.70 -1.68
CA VAL A 44 -2.87 -2.11 -1.43
C VAL A 44 -3.85 -2.73 -2.42
N SER A 45 -4.96 -3.25 -1.89
CA SER A 45 -6.05 -3.76 -2.73
C SER A 45 -6.80 -2.62 -3.40
N GLU A 46 -7.23 -2.83 -4.64
CA GLU A 46 -7.96 -1.83 -5.42
C GLU A 46 -9.29 -1.44 -4.75
N ASP A 47 -9.97 -2.39 -4.10
CA ASP A 47 -11.27 -2.15 -3.44
C ASP A 47 -11.19 -1.21 -2.24
N LYS A 48 -10.00 -1.11 -1.61
CA LYS A 48 -9.80 -0.31 -0.40
C LYS A 48 -8.82 0.83 -0.61
N VAL A 49 -8.56 1.21 -1.86
CA VAL A 49 -7.63 2.29 -2.17
C VAL A 49 -8.19 3.66 -1.75
N PRO A 50 -7.40 4.53 -1.10
CA PRO A 50 -7.81 5.91 -0.80
C PRO A 50 -8.19 6.69 -2.06
N ALA A 51 -9.21 7.55 -1.96
CA ALA A 51 -9.76 8.31 -3.09
C ALA A 51 -8.68 9.09 -3.86
N TRP A 52 -7.74 9.73 -3.17
CA TRP A 52 -6.69 10.51 -3.82
C TRP A 52 -5.71 9.66 -4.65
N ILE A 53 -5.47 8.41 -4.25
CA ILE A 53 -4.66 7.46 -5.02
C ILE A 53 -5.45 7.02 -6.24
N LYS A 54 -6.75 6.74 -6.09
CA LYS A 54 -7.64 6.38 -7.19
C LYS A 54 -7.68 7.46 -8.27
N GLU A 55 -7.92 8.71 -7.86
CA GLU A 55 -7.90 9.87 -8.74
C GLU A 55 -6.54 9.99 -9.47
N LYS A 56 -5.44 9.71 -8.77
CA LYS A 56 -4.10 9.75 -9.39
C LYS A 56 -3.90 8.63 -10.42
N ILE A 57 -4.49 7.46 -10.22
CA ILE A 57 -4.46 6.34 -11.17
C ILE A 57 -5.32 6.66 -12.40
N GLU A 58 -6.52 7.20 -12.18
CA GLU A 58 -7.44 7.61 -13.25
C GLU A 58 -6.81 8.71 -14.13
N ASN A 59 -6.15 9.70 -13.53
CA ASN A 59 -5.44 10.77 -14.25
C ASN A 59 -4.22 10.28 -15.05
N GLU A 60 -3.72 9.08 -14.75
CA GLU A 60 -2.58 8.47 -15.46
C GLU A 60 -3.08 7.29 -16.32
N ASP A 61 -4.37 7.28 -16.67
CA ASP A 61 -5.04 6.32 -17.55
C ASP A 61 -4.78 4.85 -17.19
N TRP A 62 -4.74 4.54 -15.89
CA TRP A 62 -4.49 3.17 -15.40
C TRP A 62 -3.20 2.56 -15.95
N THR A 63 -2.15 3.38 -16.11
CA THR A 63 -0.85 2.93 -16.60
C THR A 63 0.12 2.61 -15.46
N LYS A 64 1.22 3.35 -15.35
CA LYS A 64 2.22 3.24 -14.29
C LYS A 64 2.55 4.63 -13.77
N GLY A 65 2.67 4.75 -12.45
CA GLY A 65 2.89 6.05 -11.82
C GLY A 65 3.52 5.97 -10.45
N LYS A 66 4.01 7.12 -9.98
CA LYS A 66 4.61 7.27 -8.66
C LYS A 66 3.62 7.95 -7.73
N LEU A 67 3.54 7.45 -6.49
CA LEU A 67 2.74 8.06 -5.44
C LEU A 67 3.63 8.98 -4.60
N HIS A 68 3.18 10.22 -4.44
CA HIS A 68 3.88 11.24 -3.66
C HIS A 68 2.98 11.73 -2.53
N CYS A 69 3.59 12.11 -1.42
CA CYS A 69 2.89 12.76 -0.32
C CYS A 69 2.34 14.12 -0.80
N GLN A 70 1.05 14.35 -0.61
CA GLN A 70 0.36 15.59 -1.01
C GLN A 70 0.90 16.85 -0.33
N LYS A 71 1.58 16.72 0.83
CA LYS A 71 2.14 17.85 1.58
C LYS A 71 3.59 18.19 1.20
N CYS A 72 4.46 17.19 1.12
CA CYS A 72 5.91 17.42 0.97
C CYS A 72 6.51 16.86 -0.32
N ASN A 73 5.67 16.33 -1.20
CA ASN A 73 6.03 15.69 -2.46
C ASN A 73 7.05 14.54 -2.34
N ASN A 74 7.24 13.99 -1.13
CA ASN A 74 8.12 12.84 -0.93
C ASN A 74 7.50 11.61 -1.60
N ARG A 75 8.29 10.82 -2.34
CA ARG A 75 7.80 9.57 -2.93
C ARG A 75 7.50 8.57 -1.83
N ILE A 76 6.27 8.05 -1.81
CA ILE A 76 5.80 7.07 -0.83
C ILE A 76 5.48 5.71 -1.42
N GLY A 77 5.38 5.60 -2.74
CA GLY A 77 4.96 4.37 -3.42
C GLY A 77 4.91 4.48 -4.94
N SER A 78 4.27 3.50 -5.55
CA SER A 78 3.98 3.46 -6.99
C SER A 78 2.79 2.55 -7.28
N PHE A 79 2.24 2.71 -8.48
CA PHE A 79 1.32 1.76 -9.08
C PHE A 79 1.83 1.35 -10.47
N ASP A 80 1.59 0.10 -10.87
CA ASP A 80 1.94 -0.41 -12.20
C ASP A 80 0.91 -1.44 -12.65
N TYR A 81 0.01 -1.00 -13.54
CA TYR A 81 -1.03 -1.83 -14.15
C TYR A 81 -0.61 -2.40 -15.51
N ILE A 82 0.50 -1.93 -16.09
CA ILE A 82 0.99 -2.39 -17.40
C ILE A 82 1.84 -3.64 -17.23
N SER A 83 2.80 -3.60 -16.32
CA SER A 83 3.83 -4.65 -16.23
C SER A 83 3.34 -5.91 -15.51
N GLY A 84 2.17 -5.85 -14.84
CA GLY A 84 1.45 -6.95 -14.18
C GLY A 84 2.30 -8.17 -13.82
N ARG A 85 2.84 -8.22 -12.59
CA ARG A 85 3.69 -9.33 -12.17
C ARG A 85 2.84 -10.48 -11.61
N LYS A 86 2.86 -11.64 -12.26
CA LYS A 86 2.26 -12.87 -11.69
C LYS A 86 3.07 -13.34 -10.47
N CYS A 87 2.42 -13.73 -9.36
CA CYS A 87 3.14 -14.43 -8.27
C CYS A 87 3.54 -15.81 -8.79
N ASN A 88 4.72 -16.26 -8.40
CA ASN A 88 5.31 -17.54 -8.79
C ASN A 88 4.50 -18.75 -8.27
N CYS A 89 3.54 -18.54 -7.36
CA CYS A 89 2.58 -19.57 -6.95
C CYS A 89 1.57 -19.92 -8.05
N GLY A 90 1.47 -19.09 -9.11
CA GLY A 90 0.52 -19.27 -10.22
C GLY A 90 -0.93 -18.94 -9.89
N SER A 91 -1.26 -18.63 -8.64
CA SER A 91 -2.64 -18.40 -8.18
C SER A 91 -3.15 -16.98 -8.43
N SER A 92 -2.26 -16.00 -8.61
CA SER A 92 -2.66 -14.58 -8.69
C SER A 92 -1.64 -13.66 -9.34
N VAL A 93 -2.12 -12.47 -9.70
CA VAL A 93 -1.27 -11.31 -10.03
C VAL A 93 -1.01 -10.53 -8.74
N ILE A 94 0.22 -10.06 -8.57
CA ILE A 94 0.60 -9.21 -7.45
C ILE A 94 -0.14 -7.87 -7.61
N PRO A 95 -0.70 -7.30 -6.52
CA PRO A 95 -1.43 -6.05 -6.60
C PRO A 95 -0.58 -4.94 -7.25
N PRO A 96 -1.18 -4.16 -8.15
CA PRO A 96 -0.44 -3.14 -8.90
C PRO A 96 0.00 -1.98 -8.02
N ILE A 97 -0.75 -1.70 -6.95
CA ILE A 97 -0.51 -0.58 -6.03
C ILE A 97 0.34 -1.04 -4.85
N HIS A 98 1.43 -0.33 -4.60
CA HIS A 98 2.28 -0.57 -3.43
C HIS A 98 2.87 0.70 -2.81
N LEU A 99 3.04 0.68 -1.50
CA LEU A 99 3.75 1.70 -0.73
C LEU A 99 5.08 1.18 -0.22
N VAL A 100 6.06 2.08 -0.10
CA VAL A 100 7.39 1.76 0.43
C VAL A 100 7.38 1.90 1.95
N THR A 101 7.68 0.81 2.66
CA THR A 101 7.64 0.76 4.13
C THR A 101 8.57 1.80 4.78
N SER A 102 9.70 2.12 4.16
CA SER A 102 10.63 3.14 4.66
C SER A 102 10.19 4.59 4.43
N GLN A 103 9.13 4.83 3.66
CA GLN A 103 8.67 6.18 3.28
C GLN A 103 7.37 6.57 3.99
N ILE A 104 6.83 5.66 4.80
CA ILE A 104 5.60 5.86 5.55
C ILE A 104 5.78 5.37 6.99
N ASP A 105 5.00 5.93 7.90
CA ASP A 105 4.88 5.44 9.27
C ASP A 105 3.53 4.75 9.43
N ARG A 106 3.58 3.51 9.91
CA ARG A 106 2.39 2.80 10.35
C ARG A 106 2.14 3.09 11.83
N PRO A 107 0.87 3.20 12.26
CA PRO A 107 0.54 3.18 13.67
C PRO A 107 1.01 1.84 14.25
N MET A 108 1.64 1.87 15.43
CA MET A 108 1.94 0.62 16.13
C MET A 108 0.62 -0.04 16.50
N GLN A 109 0.36 -1.24 15.99
CA GLN A 109 -0.70 -2.09 16.51
C GLN A 109 -0.28 -2.50 17.91
N ILE A 110 -0.74 -1.77 18.93
CA ILE A 110 -0.68 -2.24 20.30
C ILE A 110 -1.62 -3.43 20.34
N GLN A 111 -1.07 -4.64 20.24
CA GLN A 111 -1.82 -5.84 20.61
C GLN A 111 -2.18 -5.65 22.08
N ASN A 112 -3.47 -5.44 22.36
CA ASN A 112 -3.98 -5.47 23.72
C ASN A 112 -3.72 -6.87 24.27
N ILE A 113 -2.58 -7.05 24.94
CA ILE A 113 -2.32 -8.19 25.81
C ILE A 113 -3.19 -7.94 27.05
N ILE A 114 -4.48 -8.20 26.93
CA ILE A 114 -5.33 -8.40 28.10
C ILE A 114 -5.06 -9.84 28.51
N ARG A 115 -4.17 -9.99 29.49
CA ARG A 115 -3.98 -11.22 30.26
C ARG A 115 -5.16 -11.43 31.19
#